data_AF-A0A6C0CM16-F1
#
_entry.id   AF-A0A6C0CM16-F1
#
_cell.length_a   1.000
_cell.length_b   1.000
_cell.length_c   1.000
_cell.angle_alpha   90.00
_cell.angle_beta   90.00
_cell.angle_gamma   90.00
#
_symmetry.space_group_name_H-M   'P 1'
#
loop_
_entity.id
_entity.type
_entity.pdbx_description
1 polymer ?
#
loop_
_entity_poly.entity_id
_entity_poly.type
_entity_poly.pdbx_seq_one_letter_code
_entity_poly.pdbx_strand_id
1 'polypeptide(L)'
;MISEDTELEDVILNLKMISKIKQNNKLVIINKTLHVDQRLLQPVFRWYTADNRYDTVNFITSVINHALDNTLHVKHPVFDVDKMKEELLSTIQGLENLSATYKLDNLIVSKIDILIDKINKICV
;
A
#
# COMPACT_ATOMS: atom_id res chain seq x y z
N MET A 1 -24.46 -6.11 7.22
CA MET A 1 -23.58 -7.14 6.61
C MET A 1 -22.94 -6.50 5.41
N ILE A 2 -21.67 -6.12 5.52
CA ILE A 2 -20.84 -5.85 4.35
C ILE A 2 -20.47 -7.25 3.86
N SER A 3 -20.76 -7.57 2.61
CA SER A 3 -20.41 -8.85 1.98
C SER A 3 -18.89 -9.03 1.96
N GLU A 4 -18.39 -10.23 2.25
CA GLU A 4 -16.95 -10.58 2.14
C GLU A 4 -16.37 -10.16 0.78
N ASP A 5 -17.18 -10.22 -0.29
CA ASP A 5 -16.82 -9.78 -1.63
C ASP A 5 -16.42 -8.29 -1.68
N THR A 6 -17.13 -7.42 -0.96
CA THR A 6 -16.86 -5.96 -0.93
C THR A 6 -15.57 -5.66 -0.18
N GLU A 7 -15.26 -6.44 0.85
CA GLU A 7 -14.02 -6.29 1.62
C GLU A 7 -12.79 -6.70 0.79
N LEU A 8 -12.92 -7.76 -0.02
CA LEU A 8 -11.86 -8.21 -0.92
C LEU A 8 -11.61 -7.22 -2.06
N GLU A 9 -12.69 -6.67 -2.65
CA GLU A 9 -12.61 -5.62 -3.67
C GLU A 9 -11.88 -4.37 -3.14
N ASP A 10 -12.17 -3.95 -1.90
CA ASP A 10 -11.50 -2.83 -1.25
C ASP A 10 -9.99 -3.09 -1.05
N VAL A 11 -9.61 -4.32 -0.70
CA VAL A 11 -8.21 -4.73 -0.58
C VAL A 11 -7.52 -4.64 -1.95
N ILE A 12 -8.10 -5.24 -2.98
CA ILE A 12 -7.54 -5.21 -4.36
C ILE A 12 -7.41 -3.76 -4.86
N LEU A 13 -8.42 -2.93 -4.63
CA LEU A 13 -8.39 -1.52 -4.99
C LEU A 13 -7.21 -0.80 -4.32
N ASN A 14 -7.01 -1.02 -3.02
CA ASN A 14 -5.91 -0.38 -2.30
C ASN A 14 -4.54 -0.89 -2.77
N LEU A 15 -4.38 -2.19 -3.07
CA LEU A 15 -3.15 -2.72 -3.68
C LEU A 15 -2.85 -2.02 -5.01
N LYS A 16 -3.87 -1.85 -5.88
CA LYS A 16 -3.75 -1.12 -7.15
C LYS A 16 -3.41 0.36 -6.97
N MET A 17 -3.83 0.98 -5.87
CA MET A 17 -3.46 2.37 -5.57
C MET A 17 -2.02 2.45 -5.05
N ILE A 18 -1.58 1.48 -4.25
CA ILE A 18 -0.20 1.39 -3.77
C ILE A 18 0.77 1.20 -4.94
N SER A 19 0.48 0.32 -5.89
CA SER A 19 1.35 0.10 -7.07
C SER A 19 1.52 1.36 -7.95
N LYS A 20 0.59 2.31 -7.87
CA LYS A 20 0.62 3.59 -8.61
C LYS A 20 1.32 4.72 -7.86
N ILE A 21 1.80 4.49 -6.63
CA ILE A 21 2.59 5.47 -5.88
C ILE A 21 3.84 5.78 -6.69
N LYS A 22 4.00 7.05 -7.07
CA LYS A 22 5.25 7.55 -7.66
C LYS A 22 6.08 8.25 -6.59
N GLN A 23 7.38 8.21 -6.77
CA GLN A 23 8.31 8.90 -5.88
C GLN A 23 7.96 10.40 -5.80
N ASN A 24 8.06 10.97 -4.59
CA ASN A 24 7.77 12.37 -4.26
C ASN A 24 6.30 12.81 -4.42
N ASN A 25 5.38 11.92 -4.79
CA ASN A 25 3.95 12.24 -4.76
C ASN A 25 3.43 12.23 -3.32
N LYS A 26 2.58 13.20 -2.97
CA LYS A 26 1.86 13.15 -1.70
C LYS A 26 0.70 12.15 -1.80
N LEU A 27 0.64 11.25 -0.84
CA LEU A 27 -0.49 10.35 -0.63
C LEU A 27 -1.48 11.00 0.34
N VAL A 28 -2.76 10.78 0.10
CA VAL A 28 -3.83 11.22 0.99
C VAL A 28 -4.79 10.05 1.18
N ILE A 29 -5.11 9.73 2.42
CA ILE A 29 -6.13 8.73 2.74
C ILE A 29 -7.47 9.46 2.87
N ILE A 30 -8.45 9.05 2.08
CA ILE A 30 -9.82 9.57 2.16
C ILE A 30 -10.74 8.35 2.23
N ASN A 31 -11.59 8.26 3.26
CA ASN A 31 -12.58 7.18 3.41
C ASN A 31 -12.00 5.75 3.31
N LYS A 32 -10.81 5.48 3.89
CA LYS A 32 -10.10 4.18 3.81
C LYS A 32 -9.62 3.79 2.40
N THR A 33 -9.53 4.74 1.49
CA THR A 33 -8.91 4.54 0.17
C THR A 33 -7.70 5.44 0.03
N LEU A 34 -6.62 4.91 -0.53
CA LEU A 34 -5.40 5.66 -0.80
C LEU A 34 -5.57 6.46 -2.11
N HIS A 35 -5.38 7.79 -2.06
CA HIS A 35 -5.44 8.68 -3.22
C HIS A 35 -4.09 9.35 -3.47
N VAL A 36 -3.73 9.50 -4.75
CA VAL A 36 -2.55 10.26 -5.18
C VAL A 36 -2.97 11.71 -5.44
N ASP A 37 -2.45 12.66 -4.65
CA ASP A 37 -2.74 14.09 -4.85
C ASP A 37 -1.93 14.64 -6.03
N GLN A 38 -2.59 14.86 -7.16
CA GLN A 38 -1.98 15.35 -8.41
C GLN A 38 -1.75 16.86 -8.46
N ARG A 39 -2.00 17.60 -7.37
CA ARG A 39 -1.81 19.07 -7.33
C ARG A 39 -0.31 19.42 -7.35
N LEU A 40 0.19 19.79 -8.53
CA LEU A 40 1.60 20.13 -8.83
C LEU A 40 2.15 21.41 -8.15
N LEU A 41 1.33 22.17 -7.42
CA LEU A 41 1.69 23.47 -6.86
C LEU A 41 1.45 23.54 -5.35
N GLN A 42 2.27 22.85 -4.54
CA GLN A 42 2.47 23.19 -3.11
C GLN A 42 3.93 22.93 -2.68
N PRO A 43 4.92 23.61 -3.27
CA PRO A 43 6.31 23.15 -3.18
C PRO A 43 6.94 23.24 -1.77
N VAL A 44 6.38 24.03 -0.85
CA VAL A 44 7.04 24.31 0.45
C VAL A 44 6.17 24.04 1.69
N PHE A 45 4.83 24.07 1.60
CA PHE A 45 3.95 23.97 2.79
C PHE A 45 3.56 22.53 3.20
N ARG A 46 4.23 21.50 2.68
CA ARG A 46 3.83 20.08 2.81
C ARG A 46 4.86 19.18 3.48
N TRP A 47 5.98 19.71 3.98
CA TRP A 47 7.08 18.88 4.48
C TRP A 47 7.01 18.46 5.96
N TYR A 48 5.94 18.76 6.70
CA TYR A 48 6.07 18.64 8.16
C TYR A 48 4.77 18.36 8.95
N THR A 49 4.21 17.15 8.81
CA THR A 49 3.56 16.51 9.96
C THR A 49 3.99 15.05 9.99
N ALA A 50 4.77 14.68 11.00
CA ALA A 50 5.27 13.32 11.19
C ALA A 50 4.13 12.30 11.34
N ASP A 51 2.98 12.73 11.87
CA ASP A 51 1.81 11.87 12.09
C ASP A 51 1.25 11.32 10.77
N ASN A 52 1.08 12.17 9.74
CA ASN A 52 0.46 11.75 8.48
C ASN A 52 1.30 10.71 7.69
N ARG A 53 2.63 10.77 7.76
CA ARG A 53 3.49 9.75 7.12
C ARG A 53 3.42 8.42 7.87
N TYR A 54 3.36 8.45 9.20
CA TYR A 54 3.28 7.25 10.01
C TYR A 54 1.92 6.57 9.84
N ASP A 55 0.84 7.34 9.79
CA ASP A 55 -0.51 6.87 9.50
C ASP A 55 -0.59 6.27 8.09
N THR A 56 0.04 6.90 7.10
CA THR A 56 0.11 6.38 5.72
C THR A 56 0.79 5.01 5.69
N VAL A 57 1.96 4.89 6.32
CA VAL A 57 2.72 3.63 6.35
C VAL A 57 1.97 2.57 7.16
N ASN A 58 1.31 2.93 8.26
CA ASN A 58 0.51 2.00 9.06
C ASN A 58 -0.72 1.50 8.28
N PHE A 59 -1.39 2.37 7.53
CA PHE A 59 -2.51 1.98 6.66
C PHE A 59 -2.04 1.01 5.56
N ILE A 60 -0.95 1.35 4.85
CA ILE A 60 -0.35 0.45 3.84
C ILE A 60 0.04 -0.89 4.46
N THR A 61 0.64 -0.88 5.65
CA THR A 61 0.98 -2.09 6.42
C THR A 61 -0.26 -2.94 6.68
N SER A 62 -1.36 -2.31 7.10
CA SER A 62 -2.63 -3.00 7.37
C SER A 62 -3.20 -3.65 6.10
N VAL A 63 -3.21 -2.93 4.97
CA VAL A 63 -3.71 -3.44 3.68
C VAL A 63 -2.87 -4.62 3.21
N ILE A 64 -1.53 -4.51 3.26
CA ILE A 64 -0.63 -5.58 2.81
C ILE A 64 -0.77 -6.82 3.69
N ASN A 65 -0.77 -6.67 5.02
CA ASN A 65 -0.95 -7.83 5.90
C ASN A 65 -2.32 -8.49 5.67
N HIS A 66 -3.38 -7.69 5.51
CA HIS A 66 -4.71 -8.24 5.22
C HIS A 66 -4.75 -8.98 3.89
N ALA A 67 -4.12 -8.44 2.84
CA ALA A 67 -3.99 -9.13 1.56
C ALA A 67 -3.17 -10.43 1.68
N LEU A 68 -2.07 -10.43 2.43
CA LEU A 68 -1.26 -11.63 2.67
C LEU A 68 -2.06 -12.71 3.43
N ASP A 69 -2.82 -12.34 4.45
CA ASP A 69 -3.70 -13.29 5.16
C ASP A 69 -4.76 -13.88 4.20
N ASN A 70 -5.30 -13.06 3.30
CA ASN A 70 -6.24 -13.51 2.28
C ASN A 70 -5.61 -14.51 1.27
N THR A 71 -4.30 -14.42 1.00
CA THR A 71 -3.62 -15.44 0.16
C THR A 71 -3.61 -16.84 0.77
N LEU A 72 -3.81 -16.97 2.08
CA LEU A 72 -3.82 -18.25 2.80
C LEU A 72 -5.22 -18.84 2.96
N HIS A 73 -6.27 -18.02 2.84
CA HIS A 73 -7.61 -18.37 3.31
C HIS A 73 -8.74 -18.17 2.28
N VAL A 74 -8.50 -17.46 1.17
CA VAL A 74 -9.58 -17.10 0.24
C VAL A 74 -9.89 -18.18 -0.79
N LYS A 75 -11.19 -18.47 -0.95
CA LYS A 75 -11.78 -19.15 -2.11
C LYS A 75 -12.81 -18.23 -2.78
N HIS A 76 -12.33 -17.19 -3.45
CA HIS A 76 -13.19 -16.27 -4.20
C HIS A 76 -13.13 -16.62 -5.71
N PRO A 77 -14.27 -16.62 -6.43
CA PRO A 77 -14.32 -17.09 -7.83
C PRO A 77 -13.60 -16.16 -8.83
N VAL A 78 -13.46 -14.87 -8.52
CA VAL A 78 -12.82 -13.86 -9.38
C VAL A 78 -11.40 -13.49 -8.93
N PHE A 79 -11.22 -13.14 -7.65
CA PHE A 79 -9.93 -12.83 -7.04
C PHE A 79 -9.37 -14.07 -6.34
N ASP A 80 -8.82 -15.00 -7.12
CA ASP A 80 -8.12 -16.17 -6.59
C ASP A 80 -6.75 -15.80 -5.98
N VAL A 81 -6.10 -16.80 -5.39
CA VAL A 81 -4.79 -16.64 -4.73
C VAL A 81 -3.73 -16.12 -5.71
N ASP A 82 -3.75 -16.59 -6.95
CA ASP A 82 -2.76 -16.19 -7.97
C ASP A 82 -2.94 -14.72 -8.35
N LYS A 83 -4.18 -14.28 -8.55
CA LYS A 83 -4.48 -12.86 -8.81
C LYS A 83 -4.07 -12.00 -7.63
N MET A 84 -4.29 -12.44 -6.40
CA MET A 84 -3.88 -11.69 -5.22
C MET A 84 -2.36 -11.55 -5.12
N LYS A 85 -1.61 -12.62 -5.39
CA LYS A 85 -0.15 -12.59 -5.45
C LYS A 85 0.37 -11.65 -6.53
N GLU A 86 -0.24 -11.65 -7.72
CA GLU A 86 0.09 -10.73 -8.80
C GLU A 86 -0.08 -9.26 -8.37
N GLU A 87 -1.22 -8.92 -7.76
CA GLU A 87 -1.47 -7.56 -7.31
C GLU A 87 -0.52 -7.16 -6.17
N LEU A 88 -0.21 -8.07 -5.24
CA LEU A 88 0.79 -7.86 -4.18
C LEU A 88 2.19 -7.58 -4.76
N LEU A 89 2.67 -8.40 -5.71
CA LEU A 89 3.96 -8.17 -6.37
C LEU A 89 4.00 -6.82 -7.09
N SER A 90 2.88 -6.40 -7.70
CA SER A 90 2.78 -5.09 -8.35
C SER A 90 2.97 -3.92 -7.38
N THR A 91 2.70 -4.11 -6.08
CA THR A 91 2.84 -3.05 -5.07
C THR A 91 4.29 -2.74 -4.73
N ILE A 92 5.23 -3.67 -4.97
CA ILE A 92 6.66 -3.52 -4.63
C ILE A 92 7.22 -2.23 -5.23
N GLN A 93 6.92 -1.95 -6.50
CA GLN A 93 7.40 -0.73 -7.14
C GLN A 93 6.89 0.55 -6.45
N GLY A 94 5.64 0.53 -5.99
CA GLY A 94 5.04 1.63 -5.23
C GLY A 94 5.65 1.80 -3.84
N LEU A 95 5.98 0.69 -3.18
CA LEU A 95 6.67 0.66 -1.89
C LEU A 95 8.11 1.18 -2.01
N GLU A 96 8.85 0.78 -3.03
CA GLU A 96 10.18 1.31 -3.32
C GLU A 96 10.15 2.83 -3.55
N ASN A 97 9.16 3.30 -4.32
CA ASN A 97 8.93 4.73 -4.53
C ASN A 97 8.61 5.48 -3.23
N LEU A 98 7.87 4.85 -2.32
CA LEU A 98 7.56 5.39 -1.00
C LEU A 98 8.80 5.42 -0.10
N SER A 99 9.59 4.34 -0.08
CA SER A 99 10.86 4.25 0.64
C SER A 99 11.82 5.34 0.18
N ALA A 100 11.95 5.53 -1.13
CA ALA A 100 12.78 6.58 -1.71
C ALA A 100 12.27 8.01 -1.39
N THR A 101 10.95 8.18 -1.21
CA THR A 101 10.34 9.44 -0.76
C THR A 101 10.68 9.74 0.70
N TYR A 102 10.73 8.71 1.54
CA TYR A 102 11.03 8.82 2.97
C TYR A 102 12.47 8.43 3.33
N LYS A 103 13.42 8.49 2.38
CA LYS A 103 14.81 8.04 2.55
C LYS A 103 15.59 8.59 3.74
N LEU A 104 15.13 9.69 4.34
CA LEU A 104 15.73 10.32 5.53
C LEU A 104 15.16 9.78 6.85
N ASP A 105 14.10 8.97 6.80
CA ASP A 105 13.39 8.37 7.93
C ASP A 105 13.68 6.86 7.96
N ASN A 106 14.78 6.50 8.62
CA ASN A 106 15.25 5.11 8.67
C ASN A 106 14.19 4.13 9.20
N LEU A 107 13.38 4.56 10.16
CA LEU A 107 12.32 3.71 10.72
C LEU A 107 11.26 3.38 9.68
N ILE A 108 10.82 4.37 8.90
CA ILE A 108 9.85 4.15 7.83
C ILE A 108 10.44 3.30 6.72
N VAL A 109 11.68 3.58 6.31
CA VAL A 109 12.40 2.79 5.29
C VAL A 109 12.46 1.32 5.71
N SER A 110 12.95 1.02 6.92
CA SER A 110 13.03 -0.35 7.41
C SER A 110 11.67 -1.05 7.51
N LYS A 111 10.59 -0.33 7.87
CA LYS A 111 9.24 -0.89 7.85
C LYS A 111 8.80 -1.28 6.44
N ILE A 112 9.08 -0.42 5.46
CA ILE A 112 8.75 -0.69 4.06
C ILE A 112 9.55 -1.88 3.53
N ASP A 113 10.85 -1.96 3.86
CA ASP A 113 11.71 -3.09 3.46
C ASP A 113 11.16 -4.42 4.00
N ILE A 114 10.74 -4.46 5.28
CA ILE A 114 10.09 -5.64 5.87
C ILE A 114 8.81 -6.04 5.12
N LEU A 115 8.02 -5.07 4.62
CA LEU A 115 6.83 -5.37 3.83
C LEU A 115 7.19 -5.98 2.48
N ILE A 116 8.20 -5.44 1.80
CA ILE A 116 8.70 -5.97 0.52
C ILE A 116 9.21 -7.41 0.72
N ASP A 117 9.99 -7.66 1.77
CA ASP A 117 10.50 -8.99 2.09
C ASP A 117 9.38 -10.01 2.35
N LYS A 118 8.33 -9.61 3.08
CA LYS A 118 7.16 -10.46 3.30
C LYS A 118 6.45 -10.82 2.00
N ILE A 119 6.24 -9.84 1.13
CA ILE A 119 5.60 -10.06 -0.18
C ILE A 119 6.45 -11.03 -1.00
N ASN A 120 7.75 -10.76 -1.13
CA ASN A 120 8.65 -11.63 -1.89
C ASN A 120 8.66 -13.06 -1.35
N LYS A 121 8.66 -13.25 -0.03
CA LYS A 121 8.70 -14.60 0.56
C LYS A 121 7.41 -15.41 0.36
N ILE A 122 6.26 -14.75 0.24
CA ILE A 122 4.94 -15.42 0.16
C ILE A 122 4.45 -15.55 -1.30
N CYS A 123 4.80 -14.57 -2.14
CA CYS A 123 4.26 -14.45 -3.49
C CYS A 123 5.20 -14.94 -4.60
N VAL A 124 6.53 -14.99 -4.35
CA VAL A 124 7.54 -15.56 -5.27
C VAL A 124 7.82 -17.01 -4.90
#